data_AF-A0A967GK48-F1
#
_entry.id   AF-A0A967GK48-F1
#
_cell.length_a   1.000
_cell.length_b   1.000
_cell.length_c   1.000
_cell.angle_alpha   90.00
_cell.angle_beta   90.00
_cell.angle_gamma   90.00
#
_symmetry.space_group_name_H-M   'P 1'
#
loop_
_entity.id
_entity.type
_entity.pdbx_description
1 polymer ?
#
loop_
_entity_poly.entity_id
_entity_poly.type
_entity_poly.pdbx_seq_one_letter_code
_entity_poly.pdbx_strand_id
1 'polypeptide(L)' 'NIGNNSPVKLNRYIEVLEECLQKKASRDLLPMQPGDVRETYANVDALVQDVDFKPATPVEVGVRRFVDWYRDYYRI' A
#
# COMPACT_ATOMS: atom_id res chain seq x y z
N ASN A 1 -3.27 11.77 -12.55
CA ASN A 1 -2.60 10.88 -11.58
C ASN A 1 -3.42 9.59 -11.52
N ILE A 2 -2.80 8.42 -11.41
CA ILE A 2 -3.51 7.13 -11.33
C ILE A 2 -3.23 6.57 -9.92
N GLY A 3 -4.24 6.54 -9.07
CA GLY A 3 -4.11 6.13 -7.68
C GLY A 3 -5.46 5.95 -7.01
N ASN A 4 -5.47 5.34 -5.83
CA ASN A 4 -6.66 5.30 -5.00
C ASN A 4 -6.72 6.62 -4.21
N ASN A 5 -7.82 7.37 -4.31
CA ASN A 5 -8.01 8.67 -3.64
C ASN A 5 -8.22 8.53 -2.11
N SER A 6 -7.88 7.37 -1.54
CA SER A 6 -7.98 7.04 -0.13
C SER A 6 -6.57 6.88 0.45
N PRO A 7 -6.05 7.89 1.19
CA PRO A 7 -4.75 7.76 1.83
C PRO A 7 -4.77 6.66 2.89
N VAL A 8 -3.73 5.82 2.90
CA VAL A 8 -3.56 4.75 3.89
C VAL A 8 -2.22 4.96 4.59
N LYS A 9 -2.25 4.93 5.94
CA LYS A 9 -1.05 5.14 6.77
C LYS A 9 -0.05 4.01 6.55
N LEU A 10 1.24 4.35 6.50
CA LEU A 10 2.34 3.37 6.39
C LEU A 10 2.25 2.28 7.47
N ASN A 11 1.93 2.65 8.72
CA ASN A 11 1.76 1.68 9.80
C ASN A 11 0.68 0.63 9.49
N ARG A 12 -0.41 1.01 8.82
CA ARG A 12 -1.46 0.07 8.44
C ARG A 12 -0.96 -0.94 7.40
N TYR A 13 -0.15 -0.49 6.43
CA TYR A 13 0.50 -1.42 5.48
C TYR A 13 1.38 -2.46 6.19
N ILE A 14 2.18 -2.02 7.16
CA ILE A 14 3.07 -2.91 7.93
C ILE A 14 2.22 -3.92 8.72
N GLU A 15 1.16 -3.47 9.41
CA GLU A 15 0.25 -4.35 10.15
C GLU A 15 -0.38 -5.43 9.26
N VAL A 16 -0.88 -5.06 8.08
CA VAL A 16 -1.47 -6.01 7.13
C VAL A 16 -0.43 -7.03 6.65
N LEU A 17 0.82 -6.61 6.42
CA LEU A 17 1.91 -7.54 6.09
C LEU A 17 2.21 -8.50 7.26
N GLU A 18 2.30 -8.00 8.48
CA GLU A 18 2.51 -8.83 9.68
C GLU A 18 1.40 -9.88 9.85
N GLU A 19 0.14 -9.48 9.60
CA GLU A 19 -1.03 -10.37 9.60
C GLU A 19 -0.93 -11.42 8.47
N CYS A 20 -0.57 -11.03 7.24
CA CYS A 20 -0.45 -11.98 6.14
C CYS A 20 0.71 -12.97 6.33
N LEU A 21 1.81 -12.52 6.92
CA LEU A 21 3.02 -13.32 7.16
C LEU A 21 3.01 -14.05 8.51
N GLN A 22 2.02 -13.78 9.37
CA GLN A 22 1.94 -14.30 10.75
C GLN A 22 3.23 -14.06 11.54
N LYS A 23 3.88 -12.91 11.31
CA LYS A 23 5.17 -12.54 11.90
C LYS A 23 5.24 -11.06 12.18
N LYS A 24 5.69 -10.69 13.37
CA LYS A 24 5.92 -9.28 13.74
C LYS A 24 7.22 -8.76 13.14
N ALA A 25 7.17 -7.55 12.59
CA ALA A 25 8.35 -6.87 12.09
C ALA A 25 9.18 -6.36 13.28
N SER A 26 10.50 -6.55 13.22
CA SER A 26 11.41 -5.77 14.07
C SER A 26 11.49 -4.37 13.48
N ARG A 27 10.97 -3.37 14.18
CA ARG A 27 10.89 -1.99 13.69
C ARG A 27 12.03 -1.17 14.28
N ASP A 28 12.87 -0.62 13.41
CA ASP A 28 13.84 0.41 13.77
C ASP A 28 13.32 1.75 13.23
N LEU A 29 12.94 2.65 14.14
CA LEU A 29 12.33 3.92 13.79
C LEU A 29 13.43 4.96 13.51
N LEU A 30 13.74 5.13 12.24
CA LEU A 30 14.73 6.09 11.77
C LEU A 30 14.14 7.50 11.66
N PRO A 31 14.99 8.55 11.75
CA PRO A 31 14.56 9.92 11.45
C PRO A 31 14.11 10.06 9.99
N MET A 32 13.25 11.05 9.76
CA MET A 32 12.73 11.40 8.43
C MET A 32 13.87 11.70 7.47
N GLN A 33 13.86 11.08 6.30
CA GLN A 33 14.91 11.27 5.31
C GLN A 33 14.72 12.59 4.56
N PRO A 34 15.80 13.21 4.02
CA PRO A 34 15.73 14.52 3.35
C PRO A 34 14.84 14.60 2.09
N GLY A 35 14.15 13.53 1.69
CA GLY A 35 13.17 13.50 0.60
C GLY A 35 11.79 12.97 1.01
N ASP A 36 11.59 12.62 2.27
CA ASP A 36 10.30 12.14 2.76
C ASP A 36 9.32 13.31 2.90
N VAL A 37 8.08 13.04 2.53
CA VAL A 37 6.94 13.95 2.64
C VAL A 37 5.95 13.35 3.62
N ARG A 38 5.45 14.17 4.55
CA ARG A 38 4.60 13.70 5.66
C ARG A 38 3.34 13.00 5.18
N GLU A 39 2.72 13.51 4.13
CA GLU A 39 1.56 12.94 3.47
C GLU A 39 1.59 13.27 1.98
N THR A 40 1.22 12.31 1.14
CA THR A 40 0.95 12.54 -0.28
C THR A 40 -0.27 11.75 -0.69
N TYR A 41 -1.06 12.29 -1.60
CA TYR A 41 -2.18 11.60 -2.20
C TYR A 41 -2.30 11.99 -3.67
N ALA A 42 -2.78 11.06 -4.48
CA ALA A 42 -3.04 11.28 -5.88
C ALA A 42 -4.42 11.91 -6.06
N ASN A 43 -4.51 13.17 -6.49
CA ASN A 43 -5.78 13.68 -7.01
C ASN A 43 -6.08 12.97 -8.35
N VAL A 44 -7.19 12.23 -8.39
CA VAL A 44 -7.65 11.42 -9.53
C VAL A 44 -8.91 11.97 -10.19
N ASP A 45 -9.39 13.15 -9.81
CA ASP A 45 -10.68 13.70 -10.27
C ASP A 45 -10.73 13.83 -11.80
N ALA A 46 -9.66 14.34 -12.41
CA ALA A 46 -9.55 14.45 -13.88
C ALA A 46 -9.56 13.08 -14.58
N LEU A 47 -8.91 12.06 -14.00
CA LEU A 47 -8.90 10.71 -14.56
C LEU A 47 -10.29 10.09 -14.51
N VAL A 48 -10.99 10.24 -13.39
CA VAL A 48 -12.35 9.68 -13.23
C VAL A 48 -13.31 10.30 -14.24
N GLN A 49 -13.21 11.60 -14.52
CA GLN A 49 -14.05 12.26 -15.53
C GLN A 49 -13.78 11.77 -16.96
N ASP A 50 -12.52 11.49 -17.30
CA ASP A 50 -12.14 11.15 -18.67
C ASP A 50 -12.34 9.66 -19.01
N VAL A 51 -12.22 8.75 -18.02
CA VAL A 51 -12.19 7.29 -18.28
C VAL A 51 -13.12 6.45 -17.41
N ASP A 52 -13.91 7.05 -16.50
CA ASP A 52 -14.81 6.37 -15.55
C ASP A 52 -14.13 5.21 -14.77
N PHE A 53 -12.82 5.33 -14.56
CA PHE A 53 -12.02 4.32 -13.88
C PHE A 53 -11.66 4.78 -12.47
N LYS A 54 -12.08 4.01 -11.46
CA LYS A 54 -11.73 4.23 -10.05
C LYS A 54 -11.19 2.95 -9.42
N PRO A 55 -9.89 2.86 -9.09
CA PRO A 55 -9.37 1.69 -8.41
C PRO A 55 -9.97 1.61 -7.00
N ALA A 56 -10.66 0.51 -6.70
CA ALA A 56 -11.37 0.29 -5.44
C ALA A 56 -10.81 -0.88 -4.61
N THR A 57 -9.66 -1.45 -5.01
CA THR A 57 -9.05 -2.56 -4.26
C THR A 57 -8.58 -2.07 -2.89
N PRO A 58 -9.09 -2.63 -1.77
CA PRO A 58 -8.60 -2.31 -0.44
C PRO A 58 -7.14 -2.73 -0.26
N VAL A 59 -6.40 -2.04 0.59
CA VAL A 59 -4.99 -2.36 0.87
C VAL A 59 -4.83 -3.78 1.40
N GLU A 60 -5.75 -4.22 2.26
CA GLU A 60 -5.80 -5.57 2.81
C GLU A 60 -5.85 -6.64 1.72
N VAL A 61 -6.62 -6.39 0.66
CA VAL A 61 -6.76 -7.31 -0.48
C VAL A 61 -5.51 -7.27 -1.36
N GLY A 62 -5.00 -6.07 -1.66
CA GLY A 62 -3.81 -5.90 -2.50
C GLY A 62 -2.57 -6.53 -1.87
N VAL A 63 -2.32 -6.27 -0.59
CA VAL A 63 -1.18 -6.83 0.15
C VAL A 63 -1.27 -8.34 0.25
N ARG A 64 -2.45 -8.91 0.54
CA ARG A 64 -2.62 -10.37 0.59
C ARG A 64 -2.29 -11.03 -0.74
N ARG A 65 -2.86 -10.51 -1.84
CA ARG A 65 -2.56 -11.00 -3.19
C ARG A 65 -1.07 -10.91 -3.54
N PHE A 66 -0.42 -9.82 -3.12
CA PHE A 66 1.01 -9.66 -3.32
C PHE A 66 1.82 -10.71 -2.54
N VAL A 67 1.50 -10.94 -1.27
CA VAL A 67 2.16 -11.97 -0.45
C VAL A 67 1.96 -13.35 -1.06
N ASP A 68 0.73 -13.70 -1.47
CA ASP A 68 0.43 -14.99 -2.10
C ASP A 68 1.25 -15.19 -3.39
N TRP A 69 1.27 -14.17 -4.26
CA TRP A 69 2.09 -14.18 -5.47
C TRP A 69 3.58 -14.33 -5.17
N TYR A 70 4.11 -13.57 -4.20
CA TYR A 70 5.53 -13.61 -3.84
C TYR A 70 5.94 -15.01 -3.34
N ARG A 71 5.12 -15.61 -2.50
CA ARG A 71 5.37 -16.96 -1.96
C ARG A 71 5.29 -18.04 -3.02
N ASP A 72 4.31 -17.96 -3.92
CA ASP A 72 4.20 -18.90 -5.05
C ASP A 72 5.41 -18.77 -5.99
N TYR A 73 5.80 -17.53 -6.32
CA TYR A 73 6.91 -17.25 -7.22
C TYR A 73 8.26 -17.72 -6.65
N TYR A 74 8.56 -17.41 -5.39
CA TYR A 74 9.82 -17.78 -4.73
C TYR A 74 9.80 -19.15 -4.07
N ARG A 75 8.64 -19.84 -4.05
CA ARG A 75 8.45 -21.17 -3.44
C ARG A 75 8.79 -21.20 -1.94
N ILE A 76 8.21 -20.29 -1.15
CA ILE A 76 8.42 -20.13 0.31
C ILE A 76 7.13 -20.06 1.14
#